data_AF-A0A7S2GVB5-F1
#
_entry.id   AF-A0A7S2GVB5-F1
#
_cell.length_a   1.000
_cell.length_b   1.000
_cell.length_c   1.000
_cell.angle_alpha   90.00
_cell.angle_beta   90.00
_cell.angle_gamma   90.00
#
_symmetry.space_group_name_H-M   'P 1'
#
loop_
_entity.id
_entity.type
_entity.pdbx_description
1 polymer ?
#
loop_
_entity_poly.entity_id
_entity_poly.type
_entity_poly.pdbx_seq_one_letter_code
_entity_poly.pdbx_strand_id
1 'polypeptide(L)'
;KDKPVGSNKERLEARLMQSIIESSENEVLSILHHCFYSLGWDALAKVFDGLIVEATPDATMTLGEAIAFAQNQCHARGWLIELAEKPLHGMEDDELPTITKARAALVEARALLG
;
A
#
# COMPACT_ATOMS: atom_id res chain seq x y z
N LYS A 1 40.21 1.67 -8.82
CA LYS A 1 39.00 2.41 -9.27
C LYS A 1 38.28 2.85 -8.01
N ASP A 2 38.70 3.97 -7.44
CA ASP A 2 38.09 4.51 -6.24
C ASP A 2 36.74 5.12 -6.62
N LYS A 3 35.66 4.57 -6.06
CA LYS A 3 34.37 5.27 -6.07
C LYS A 3 34.55 6.52 -5.20
N PRO A 4 34.18 7.72 -5.68
CA PRO A 4 34.18 8.89 -4.81
C PRO A 4 33.18 8.61 -3.70
N VAL A 5 33.71 8.43 -2.49
CA VAL A 5 32.94 8.40 -1.26
C VAL A 5 32.44 9.84 -1.07
N GLY A 6 31.18 10.07 -1.43
CA GLY A 6 30.55 11.37 -1.23
C GLY A 6 30.77 11.87 0.20
N SER A 7 30.91 13.18 0.33
CA SER A 7 31.19 13.84 1.61
C SER A 7 30.14 13.43 2.67
N ASN A 8 30.50 13.51 3.96
CA ASN A 8 29.55 13.20 5.04
C ASN A 8 28.24 14.00 4.93
N LYS A 9 28.30 15.21 4.36
CA LYS A 9 27.13 16.05 4.06
C LYS A 9 26.25 15.43 2.98
N GLU A 10 26.81 15.02 1.84
CA GLU A 10 26.05 14.38 0.75
C GLU A 10 25.40 13.06 1.20
N ARG A 11 26.10 12.28 2.04
CA ARG A 11 25.54 11.05 2.63
C ARG A 11 24.39 11.33 3.59
N LEU A 12 24.47 12.40 4.38
CA LEU A 12 23.41 12.81 5.30
C LEU A 12 22.18 13.32 4.52
N GLU A 13 22.40 14.15 3.50
CA GLU A 13 21.33 14.65 2.62
C GLU A 13 20.61 13.50 1.90
N ALA A 14 21.35 12.52 1.37
CA ALA A 14 20.74 11.34 0.74
C ALA A 14 19.85 10.55 1.72
N ARG A 15 20.29 10.37 2.97
CA ARG A 15 19.50 9.69 4.01
C ARG A 15 18.27 10.47 4.42
N LEU A 16 18.38 11.80 4.55
CA LEU A 16 17.24 12.67 4.86
C LEU A 16 16.19 12.61 3.76
N MET A 17 16.63 12.70 2.50
CA MET A 17 15.74 12.59 1.35
C MET A 17 15.05 11.22 1.29
N GLN A 18 15.79 10.14 1.53
CA GLN A 18 15.20 8.79 1.63
C GLN A 18 14.12 8.73 2.72
N SER A 19 14.41 9.26 3.92
CA SER A 19 13.45 9.26 5.02
C SER A 19 12.20 10.10 4.72
N ILE A 20 12.35 11.24 4.04
CA ILE A 20 11.21 12.08 3.61
C ILE A 20 10.34 11.34 2.60
N ILE A 21 10.96 10.65 1.63
CA ILE A 21 10.25 9.88 0.62
C ILE A 21 9.48 8.73 1.28
N GLU A 22 10.15 7.95 2.14
CA GLU A 22 9.52 6.85 2.88
C GLU A 22 8.36 7.34 3.76
N SER A 23 8.51 8.49 4.42
CA SER A 23 7.44 9.10 5.22
C SER A 23 6.24 9.49 4.35
N SER A 24 6.50 10.12 3.20
CA SER A 24 5.46 10.54 2.25
C SER A 24 4.70 9.34 1.68
N GLU A 25 5.43 8.29 1.31
CA GLU A 25 4.85 7.05 0.79
C GLU A 25 3.97 6.36 1.85
N ASN A 26 4.45 6.28 3.09
CA ASN A 26 3.68 5.70 4.19
C ASN A 26 2.42 6.51 4.50
N GLU A 27 2.45 7.82 4.36
CA GLU A 27 1.26 8.65 4.52
C GLU A 27 0.22 8.33 3.45
N VAL A 28 0.62 8.33 2.18
CA VAL A 28 -0.26 7.97 1.06
C VAL A 28 -0.86 6.57 1.27
N LEU A 29 -0.04 5.57 1.55
CA LEU A 29 -0.51 4.20 1.76
C LEU A 29 -1.45 4.07 2.96
N SER A 30 -1.25 4.87 4.01
CA SER A 30 -2.17 4.92 5.16
C SER A 30 -3.54 5.48 4.78
N ILE A 31 -3.58 6.49 3.89
CA ILE A 31 -4.83 7.03 3.33
C ILE A 31 -5.55 5.93 2.56
N LEU A 32 -4.83 5.25 1.66
CA LEU A 32 -5.41 4.18 0.84
C LEU A 32 -5.97 3.06 1.73
N HIS A 33 -5.18 2.58 2.69
CA HIS A 33 -5.59 1.53 3.63
C HIS A 33 -6.90 1.90 4.34
N HIS A 34 -7.00 3.12 4.87
CA HIS A 34 -8.21 3.57 5.55
C HIS A 34 -9.43 3.65 4.62
N CYS A 35 -9.24 4.15 3.39
CA CYS A 35 -10.30 4.24 2.40
C CYS A 35 -10.83 2.84 2.05
N PHE A 36 -9.94 1.92 1.67
CA PHE A 36 -10.30 0.54 1.34
C PHE A 36 -11.02 -0.14 2.51
N TYR A 37 -10.48 -0.04 3.72
CA TYR A 37 -11.11 -0.61 4.91
C TYR A 37 -12.53 -0.08 5.13
N SER A 38 -12.72 1.25 5.02
CA SER A 38 -14.04 1.87 5.20
C SER A 38 -15.08 1.45 4.14
N LEU A 39 -14.62 0.97 2.99
CA LEU A 39 -15.46 0.50 1.89
C LEU A 39 -15.70 -1.01 1.90
N GLY A 40 -15.20 -1.73 2.91
CA GLY A 40 -15.30 -3.19 3.01
C GLY A 40 -14.24 -3.92 2.18
N TRP A 41 -13.02 -3.40 2.12
CA TRP A 41 -11.88 -4.05 1.49
C TRP A 41 -10.75 -4.24 2.51
N ASP A 42 -10.15 -5.42 2.52
CA ASP A 42 -8.96 -5.67 3.33
C ASP A 42 -7.69 -5.40 2.54
N ALA A 43 -6.74 -4.68 3.12
CA ALA A 43 -5.38 -4.61 2.61
C ALA A 43 -4.58 -5.81 3.14
N LEU A 44 -4.27 -6.76 2.27
CA LEU A 44 -3.52 -7.97 2.61
C LEU A 44 -2.04 -7.66 2.84
N ALA A 45 -1.45 -6.84 1.97
CA ALA A 45 -0.02 -6.56 2.05
C ALA A 45 0.33 -5.18 1.44
N LYS A 46 1.34 -4.54 2.01
CA LYS A 46 2.06 -3.44 1.37
C LYS A 46 3.11 -4.03 0.42
N VAL A 47 3.12 -3.55 -0.82
CA VAL A 47 4.16 -3.82 -1.81
C VAL A 47 4.94 -2.53 -2.12
N PHE A 48 6.05 -2.64 -2.87
CA PHE A 48 7.00 -1.54 -3.12
C PHE A 48 6.35 -0.27 -3.71
N ASP A 49 5.20 -0.40 -4.36
CA ASP A 49 4.47 0.69 -5.03
C ASP A 49 2.95 0.68 -4.77
N GLY A 50 2.46 -0.04 -3.76
CA GLY A 50 1.00 -0.14 -3.57
C GLY A 50 0.52 -1.07 -2.47
N LEU A 51 -0.76 -1.42 -2.57
CA LEU A 51 -1.44 -2.33 -1.67
C LEU A 51 -2.04 -3.49 -2.46
N ILE A 52 -1.89 -4.70 -1.94
CA ILE A 52 -2.70 -5.83 -2.34
C ILE A 52 -3.98 -5.77 -1.52
N VAL A 53 -5.12 -5.69 -2.19
CA VAL A 53 -6.43 -5.60 -1.54
C VAL A 53 -7.34 -6.75 -1.96
N GLU A 54 -8.25 -7.12 -1.07
CA GLU A 54 -9.25 -8.16 -1.30
C GLU A 54 -10.62 -7.68 -0.80
N ALA A 55 -11.65 -7.90 -1.62
CA ALA A 55 -13.02 -7.55 -1.26
C ALA A 55 -13.51 -8.46 -0.14
N THR A 56 -14.21 -7.87 0.82
CA THR A 56 -14.87 -8.61 1.90
C THR A 56 -16.34 -8.85 1.50
N PRO A 57 -17.09 -9.72 2.21
CA PRO A 57 -18.52 -9.86 1.98
C PRO A 57 -19.31 -8.55 2.14
N ASP A 58 -18.76 -7.59 2.89
CA ASP A 58 -19.36 -6.28 3.17
C ASP A 58 -18.89 -5.19 2.19
N ALA A 59 -18.12 -5.54 1.15
CA ALA A 59 -17.65 -4.59 0.15
C ALA A 59 -18.85 -3.87 -0.49
N THR A 60 -18.87 -2.54 -0.35
CA THR A 60 -20.00 -1.70 -0.81
C THR A 60 -19.86 -1.21 -2.25
N MET A 61 -18.67 -1.38 -2.83
CA MET A 61 -18.26 -0.79 -4.10
C MET A 61 -17.36 -1.74 -4.89
N THR A 62 -17.36 -1.58 -6.21
CA THR A 62 -16.38 -2.22 -7.10
C THR A 62 -14.97 -1.70 -6.85
N LEU A 63 -13.95 -2.46 -7.28
CA LEU A 63 -12.55 -2.05 -7.14
C LEU A 63 -12.29 -0.69 -7.80
N GLY A 64 -12.83 -0.46 -9.00
CA GLY A 64 -12.69 0.82 -9.71
C GLY A 64 -13.29 2.01 -8.97
N GLU A 65 -14.46 1.84 -8.34
CA GLU A 65 -15.09 2.87 -7.51
C GLU A 65 -14.29 3.14 -6.24
N ALA A 66 -13.79 2.09 -5.58
CA ALA A 66 -12.93 2.22 -4.40
C ALA A 66 -11.60 2.93 -4.72
N ILE A 67 -10.98 2.61 -5.87
CA ILE A 67 -9.79 3.30 -6.39
C ILE A 67 -10.08 4.78 -6.61
N ALA A 68 -11.16 5.12 -7.32
CA ALA A 68 -11.53 6.50 -7.57
C ALA A 68 -11.81 7.28 -6.28
N PHE A 69 -12.48 6.65 -5.31
CA PHE A 69 -12.71 7.22 -3.99
C PHE A 69 -11.39 7.50 -3.26
N ALA A 70 -10.49 6.52 -3.16
CA ALA A 70 -9.22 6.66 -2.47
C ALA A 70 -8.32 7.73 -3.14
N GLN A 71 -8.30 7.80 -4.48
CA GLN A 71 -7.58 8.83 -5.22
C GLN A 71 -8.10 10.22 -4.89
N ASN A 72 -9.43 10.42 -4.87
CA ASN A 72 -10.04 11.69 -4.48
C ASN A 72 -9.66 12.09 -3.04
N GLN A 73 -9.56 11.13 -2.11
CA GLN A 73 -9.14 11.39 -0.73
C GLN A 73 -7.66 11.81 -0.65
N CYS A 74 -6.78 11.23 -1.47
CA CYS A 74 -5.41 11.67 -1.60
C CYS A 74 -5.33 13.11 -2.17
N HIS A 75 -6.07 13.39 -3.25
CA HIS A 75 -6.12 14.72 -3.87
C HIS A 75 -6.63 15.79 -2.90
N ALA A 76 -7.67 15.49 -2.12
CA ALA A 76 -8.21 16.38 -1.10
C ALA A 76 -7.19 16.74 -0.01
N ARG A 77 -6.16 15.90 0.18
CA ARG A 77 -5.05 16.13 1.12
C ARG A 77 -3.80 16.71 0.45
N GLY A 78 -3.89 17.10 -0.83
CA GLY A 78 -2.80 17.70 -1.59
C GLY A 78 -1.87 16.71 -2.28
N TRP A 79 -2.17 15.41 -2.21
CA TRP A 79 -1.39 14.37 -2.90
C TRP A 79 -1.88 14.22 -4.34
N LEU A 80 -1.11 14.72 -5.30
CA LEU A 80 -1.39 14.57 -6.73
C LEU A 80 -0.87 13.22 -7.24
N ILE A 81 -1.64 12.16 -7.02
CA ILE A 81 -1.29 10.79 -7.41
C ILE A 81 -2.38 10.19 -8.30
N GLU A 82 -1.99 9.25 -9.14
CA GLU A 82 -2.91 8.42 -9.92
C GLU A 82 -2.81 6.98 -9.42
N LEU A 83 -3.94 6.40 -9.07
CA LEU A 83 -4.04 5.01 -8.64
C LEU A 83 -4.46 4.14 -9.83
N ALA A 84 -3.81 3.00 -9.99
CA ALA A 84 -4.13 2.05 -11.04
C ALA A 84 -4.30 0.66 -10.45
N GLU A 85 -5.27 -0.08 -10.97
CA GLU A 85 -5.36 -1.52 -10.74
C GLU A 85 -4.20 -2.21 -11.47
N LYS A 86 -3.48 -3.06 -10.75
CA LYS A 86 -2.46 -3.92 -11.33
C LYS A 86 -2.81 -5.37 -11.05
N PRO A 87 -3.16 -6.16 -12.07
CA PRO A 87 -3.35 -7.59 -11.89
C PRO A 87 -2.04 -8.22 -11.38
N LEU A 88 -2.15 -9.08 -10.37
CA LEU A 88 -1.05 -9.88 -9.88
C LEU A 88 -0.83 -11.06 -10.82
N HIS A 89 -0.12 -10.82 -11.93
CA HIS A 89 0.29 -11.90 -12.84
C HIS A 89 1.34 -12.78 -12.15
N GLY A 90 1.07 -14.10 -12.07
CA GLY A 90 1.96 -15.09 -11.42
C GLY A 90 1.31 -15.93 -10.31
N MET A 91 0.04 -15.71 -9.98
CA MET A 91 -0.72 -16.56 -9.04
C MET A 91 -1.30 -17.84 -9.69
N GLU A 92 -1.13 -18.03 -10.99
CA GLU A 92 -1.63 -19.24 -11.68
C GLU A 92 -0.78 -20.49 -11.37
N ASP A 93 0.47 -20.34 -10.92
CA ASP A 93 1.38 -21.47 -10.68
C ASP A 93 1.80 -21.67 -9.21
N ASP A 94 1.80 -20.63 -8.35
CA ASP A 94 2.09 -20.77 -6.91
C ASP A 94 1.48 -19.60 -6.10
N GLU A 95 0.73 -19.89 -5.02
CA GLU A 95 0.34 -18.85 -4.06
C GLU A 95 1.59 -18.26 -3.38
N LEU A 96 1.75 -16.93 -3.44
CA LEU A 96 2.81 -16.26 -2.70
C LEU A 96 2.62 -16.53 -1.19
N PRO A 97 3.57 -17.19 -0.49
CA PRO A 97 3.41 -17.56 0.92
C PRO A 97 3.14 -16.38 1.85
N THR A 98 3.53 -15.17 1.44
CA THR A 98 3.26 -13.92 2.15
C THR A 98 1.79 -13.54 2.14
N ILE A 99 1.05 -13.86 1.08
CA ILE A 99 -0.37 -13.54 0.93
C ILE A 99 -1.23 -14.53 1.72
N THR A 100 -0.91 -15.83 1.67
CA THR A 100 -1.58 -16.84 2.50
C THR A 100 -1.45 -16.52 3.99
N LYS A 101 -0.25 -16.12 4.44
CA LYS A 101 -0.01 -15.67 5.83
C LYS A 101 -0.80 -14.41 6.17
N ALA A 102 -0.84 -13.43 5.26
CA ALA A 102 -1.59 -12.20 5.46
C ALA A 102 -3.11 -12.45 5.60
N ARG A 103 -3.68 -13.30 4.73
CA ARG A 103 -5.09 -13.72 4.82
C ARG A 103 -5.38 -14.40 6.14
N ALA A 104 -4.52 -15.35 6.56
CA ALA A 104 -4.69 -16.05 7.84
C ALA A 104 -4.68 -15.06 9.03
N ALA A 105 -3.75 -14.10 9.03
CA ALA A 105 -3.67 -13.07 10.06
C ALA A 105 -4.92 -12.16 10.09
N LEU A 106 -5.49 -11.82 8.93
CA LEU A 106 -6.72 -11.03 8.85
C LEU A 106 -7.94 -11.80 9.36
N VAL A 107 -8.04 -13.09 9.04
CA VAL A 107 -9.10 -13.97 9.57
C VAL A 107 -9.01 -14.04 11.11
N GLU A 108 -7.80 -14.24 11.65
CA GLU A 108 -7.57 -14.26 13.09
C GLU A 108 -7.92 -12.92 13.75
N ALA A 109 -7.46 -11.80 13.17
CA ALA A 109 -7.75 -10.46 13.68
C ALA A 109 -9.26 -10.17 13.71
N ARG A 110 -10.00 -10.58 12.68
CA ARG A 110 -11.47 -10.44 12.64
C ARG A 110 -12.16 -11.29 13.69
N ALA A 111 -11.72 -12.52 13.91
CA ALA A 111 -12.28 -13.39 14.93
C ALA A 111 -12.07 -12.83 16.36
N LEU A 112 -11.02 -12.04 16.57
CA LEU A 112 -10.73 -11.37 17.84
C LEU A 112 -11.50 -10.04 18.04
N LEU A 113 -11.96 -9.42 16.95
CA LEU A 113 -12.64 -8.12 16.95
C LEU A 113 -14.17 -8.23 16.81
N GLY A 114 -14.70 -9.42 16.48
CA GLY A 114 -16.14 -9.74 16.49
C GLY A 114 -16.63 -10.19 17.86
#